data_AF-A0A8H7MZP6-F1
#
_entry.id   AF-A0A8H7MZP6-F1
#
_cell.length_a   1.000
_cell.length_b   1.000
_cell.length_c   1.000
_cell.angle_alpha   90.00
_cell.angle_beta   90.00
_cell.angle_gamma   90.00
#
_symmetry.space_group_name_H-M   'P 1'
#
loop_
_entity.id
_entity.type
_entity.pdbx_description
1 polymer ?
#
loop_
_entity_poly.entity_id
_entity_poly.type
_entity_poly.pdbx_seq_one_letter_code
_entity_poly.pdbx_strand_id
1 'polypeptide(L)'
;MFNNLGLTLTPDSMISFRDAEWPMVIMSFLAFAGNTCYPIFLRLSIWTMSKVLPRNSAIQEPLNFLLEHPRRCYTLLFPSKQTWVLFGILFVLNFVDTLLIIVLDLHNPAVAVLPVGQRILAAIFQAASSRHTGTATFVLSDVNPAVQLSLLVMMYISVFPLAISIRASNTYEERSLGIYEPPEIEVDESESTGPSYLLKHMQNQLSFDLWYIFLGVFCISIAESDKIMDGADPAFNLFSILFEVTSAYANVGLSLGYPNVNVSLCGKFTPFGKVVICIMMIRGRHRGLPYELDRAIMLPDERLVEGTSDSEA
;
A
#
# COMPACT_ATOMS: atom_id res chain seq x y z
N MET A 1 -4.98 14.07 -4.45
CA MET A 1 -3.94 13.48 -3.57
C MET A 1 -4.52 12.72 -2.39
N PHE A 2 -5.39 13.32 -1.56
CA PHE A 2 -5.93 12.67 -0.35
C PHE A 2 -6.61 11.30 -0.57
N ASN A 3 -7.35 11.13 -1.66
CA ASN A 3 -8.00 9.85 -1.99
C ASN A 3 -7.08 8.84 -2.70
N ASN A 4 -5.79 9.15 -2.89
CA ASN A 4 -4.81 8.28 -3.57
C ASN A 4 -5.34 7.71 -4.92
N LEU A 5 -5.80 8.60 -5.82
CA LEU A 5 -6.43 8.20 -7.09
C LEU A 5 -5.51 8.30 -8.33
N GLY A 6 -4.41 9.06 -8.27
CA GLY A 6 -3.52 9.26 -9.42
C GLY A 6 -4.05 10.12 -10.56
N LEU A 7 -5.28 10.61 -10.47
CA LEU A 7 -5.88 11.42 -11.51
C LEU A 7 -5.45 12.88 -11.40
N THR A 8 -4.76 13.37 -12.42
CA THR A 8 -4.32 14.76 -12.58
C THR A 8 -5.04 15.41 -13.76
N LEU A 9 -5.26 16.72 -13.69
CA LEU A 9 -5.81 17.51 -14.80
C LEU A 9 -4.79 17.77 -15.91
N THR A 10 -3.51 17.77 -15.52
CA THR A 10 -2.36 18.01 -16.38
C THR A 10 -1.95 16.74 -17.11
N PRO A 11 -1.60 16.81 -18.41
CA PRO A 11 -1.18 15.65 -19.19
C PRO A 11 0.13 14.99 -18.72
N ASP A 12 0.97 15.74 -18.02
CA ASP A 12 2.29 15.35 -17.53
C ASP A 12 2.29 14.98 -16.03
N SER A 13 1.13 14.56 -15.50
CA SER A 13 0.97 14.27 -14.08
C SER A 13 1.34 15.48 -13.21
N MET A 14 2.39 15.41 -12.40
CA MET A 14 2.86 16.51 -11.55
C MET A 14 4.25 17.01 -11.96
N ILE A 15 4.75 16.63 -13.14
CA ILE A 15 6.09 16.98 -13.60
C ILE A 15 6.27 18.50 -13.72
N SER A 16 5.28 19.23 -14.27
CA SER A 16 5.30 20.70 -14.35
C SER A 16 5.40 21.41 -12.99
N PHE A 17 5.02 20.73 -11.89
CA PHE A 17 5.06 21.31 -10.55
C PHE A 17 6.32 20.94 -9.76
N ARG A 18 7.29 20.23 -10.37
CA ARG A 18 8.49 19.73 -9.69
C ARG A 18 9.37 20.84 -9.09
N ASP A 19 9.33 22.04 -9.66
CA ASP A 19 10.10 23.20 -9.18
C ASP A 19 9.33 24.00 -8.09
N ALA A 20 8.05 23.68 -7.87
CA ALA A 20 7.19 24.39 -6.93
C ALA A 20 7.24 23.74 -5.54
N GLU A 21 8.02 24.34 -4.64
CA GLU A 21 8.29 23.80 -3.29
C GLU A 21 7.01 23.63 -2.45
N TRP A 22 6.16 24.65 -2.41
CA TRP A 22 4.93 24.64 -1.62
C TRP A 22 3.93 23.55 -2.05
N PRO A 23 3.57 23.43 -3.35
CA PRO A 23 2.74 22.32 -3.83
C PRO A 23 3.34 20.95 -3.50
N MET A 24 4.65 20.75 -3.68
CA MET A 24 5.27 19.44 -3.43
C MET A 24 5.18 19.03 -1.97
N VAL A 25 5.39 19.96 -1.02
CA VAL A 25 5.26 19.70 0.41
C VAL A 25 3.82 19.36 0.79
N ILE A 26 2.85 20.19 0.37
CA ILE A 26 1.43 20.01 0.72
C ILE A 26 0.89 18.71 0.11
N MET A 27 1.24 18.44 -1.15
CA MET A 27 0.75 17.26 -1.86
C MET A 27 1.39 15.98 -1.32
N SER A 28 2.66 16.01 -0.92
CA SER A 28 3.33 14.91 -0.19
C SER A 28 2.62 14.63 1.13
N PHE A 29 2.34 15.69 1.90
CA PHE A 29 1.63 15.56 3.17
C PHE A 29 0.23 14.96 2.97
N LEU A 30 -0.54 15.45 1.98
CA LEU A 30 -1.85 14.89 1.64
C LEU A 30 -1.78 13.44 1.16
N ALA A 31 -0.73 13.06 0.42
CA ALA A 31 -0.52 11.70 -0.06
C ALA A 31 -0.28 10.73 1.11
N PHE A 32 0.49 11.15 2.12
CA PHE A 32 0.66 10.36 3.34
C PHE A 32 -0.60 10.35 4.21
N ALA A 33 -1.24 11.52 4.40
CA ALA A 33 -2.45 11.66 5.21
C ALA A 33 -3.68 10.94 4.65
N GLY A 34 -3.64 10.57 3.38
CA GLY A 34 -4.61 9.69 2.74
C GLY A 34 -4.49 8.25 3.21
N ASN A 35 -4.72 7.30 2.31
CA ASN A 35 -4.93 5.88 2.63
C ASN A 35 -3.82 5.23 3.49
N THR A 36 -2.57 5.68 3.33
CA THR A 36 -1.39 5.06 3.96
C THR A 36 -1.28 5.36 5.45
N CYS A 37 -1.40 6.63 5.87
CA CYS A 37 -1.30 7.02 7.28
C CYS A 37 -2.65 7.36 7.90
N TYR A 38 -3.76 7.16 7.20
CA TYR A 38 -5.11 7.41 7.72
C TYR A 38 -5.34 6.79 9.12
N PRO A 39 -4.98 5.52 9.42
CA PRO A 39 -5.11 4.96 10.77
C PRO A 39 -4.38 5.75 11.86
N ILE A 40 -3.19 6.27 11.51
CA ILE A 40 -2.32 7.00 12.44
C ILE A 40 -2.89 8.39 12.69
N PHE A 41 -3.29 9.11 11.64
CA PHE A 41 -3.90 10.43 11.75
C PHE A 41 -5.26 10.38 12.44
N LEU A 42 -6.08 9.37 12.14
CA LEU A 42 -7.37 9.17 12.77
C LEU A 42 -7.19 8.98 14.29
N ARG A 43 -6.27 8.11 14.71
CA ARG A 43 -5.98 7.90 16.14
C ARG A 43 -5.38 9.14 16.81
N LEU A 44 -4.46 9.83 16.14
CA LEU A 44 -3.88 11.08 16.63
C LEU A 44 -4.97 12.13 16.85
N SER A 45 -5.93 12.26 15.92
CA SER A 45 -7.02 13.23 16.03
C SER A 45 -7.92 12.96 17.24
N ILE A 46 -8.31 11.70 17.46
CA ILE A 46 -9.12 11.27 18.62
C ILE A 46 -8.35 11.51 19.93
N TRP A 47 -7.06 11.15 19.97
CA TRP A 47 -6.22 11.38 21.15
C TRP A 47 -6.07 12.88 21.46
N THR A 48 -5.90 13.71 20.44
CA THR A 48 -5.77 15.16 20.59
C THR A 48 -7.09 15.76 21.09
N MET A 49 -8.24 15.33 20.54
CA MET A 49 -9.55 15.75 21.03
C MET A 49 -9.79 15.35 22.48
N SER A 50 -9.37 14.15 22.90
CA SER A 50 -9.46 13.69 24.31
C SER A 50 -8.64 14.54 25.27
N LYS A 51 -7.51 15.10 24.80
CA LYS A 51 -6.64 15.99 25.60
C LYS A 51 -7.12 17.43 25.65
N VAL A 52 -7.74 17.93 24.57
CA VAL A 52 -8.20 19.32 24.46
C VAL A 52 -9.55 19.52 25.15
N LEU A 53 -10.41 18.49 25.19
CA LEU A 53 -11.72 18.60 25.85
C LEU A 53 -11.61 18.62 27.38
N PRO A 54 -12.43 19.46 28.07
CA PRO A 54 -12.51 19.46 29.53
C PRO A 54 -12.96 18.10 30.07
N ARG A 55 -12.43 17.70 31.23
CA ARG A 55 -12.74 16.41 31.87
C ARG A 55 -14.22 16.21 32.27
N ASN A 56 -15.03 17.26 32.18
CA ASN A 56 -16.46 17.25 32.53
C ASN A 56 -17.37 17.23 31.28
N SER A 57 -16.81 17.06 30.08
CA SER A 57 -17.58 17.02 28.84
C SER A 57 -18.16 15.62 28.63
N ALA A 58 -19.45 15.56 28.26
CA ALA A 58 -20.15 14.32 27.90
C ALA A 58 -19.48 13.54 26.74
N ILE A 59 -18.61 14.19 25.95
CA ILE A 59 -17.94 13.58 24.81
C ILE A 59 -16.65 12.85 25.25
N GLN A 60 -16.14 13.09 26.47
CA GLN A 60 -14.89 12.49 26.93
C GLN A 60 -15.00 10.98 27.18
N GLU A 61 -16.10 10.51 27.75
CA GLU A 61 -16.37 9.09 27.97
C GLU A 61 -16.40 8.29 26.66
N PRO A 62 -17.16 8.71 25.61
CA PRO A 62 -17.08 8.10 24.29
C PRO A 62 -15.67 8.09 23.67
N LEU A 63 -14.90 9.18 23.81
CA LEU A 63 -13.55 9.25 23.25
C LEU A 63 -12.57 8.30 23.94
N ASN A 64 -12.67 8.17 25.26
CA ASN A 64 -11.87 7.21 26.01
C ASN A 64 -12.25 5.78 25.63
N PHE A 65 -13.55 5.50 25.47
CA PHE A 65 -14.03 4.20 25.00
C PHE A 65 -13.49 3.85 23.60
N LEU A 66 -13.46 4.81 22.66
CA LEU A 66 -12.87 4.62 21.34
C LEU A 66 -11.36 4.30 21.39
N LEU A 67 -10.63 4.89 22.33
CA LEU A 67 -9.19 4.64 22.49
C LEU A 67 -8.90 3.31 23.19
N GLU A 68 -9.81 2.83 24.02
CA GLU A 68 -9.71 1.59 24.79
C GLU A 68 -10.18 0.36 23.98
N HIS A 69 -11.24 0.51 23.19
CA HIS A 69 -11.78 -0.53 22.30
C HIS A 69 -11.80 -0.10 20.82
N PRO A 70 -10.63 0.09 20.20
CA PRO A 70 -10.51 0.70 18.89
C PRO A 70 -11.17 -0.11 17.76
N ARG A 71 -11.00 -1.45 17.75
CA ARG A 71 -11.48 -2.34 16.69
C ARG A 71 -12.99 -2.58 16.72
N ARG A 72 -13.65 -2.41 17.87
CA ARG A 72 -15.12 -2.52 17.99
C ARG A 72 -15.87 -1.39 17.30
N CYS A 73 -15.26 -0.22 17.21
CA CYS A 73 -15.90 0.97 16.68
C CYS A 73 -15.48 1.28 15.24
N TYR A 74 -14.26 0.90 14.85
CA TYR A 74 -13.77 1.12 13.50
C TYR A 74 -12.61 0.19 13.11
N THR A 75 -12.68 -0.40 11.92
CA THR A 75 -11.68 -1.39 11.46
C THR A 75 -10.28 -0.81 11.29
N LEU A 76 -10.15 0.44 10.85
CA LEU A 76 -8.83 1.08 10.67
C LEU A 76 -8.34 1.82 11.92
N LEU A 77 -9.05 1.71 13.05
CA LEU A 77 -8.58 2.24 14.32
C LEU A 77 -7.77 1.14 15.02
N PHE A 78 -6.46 1.34 15.16
CA PHE A 78 -5.56 0.36 15.77
C PHE A 78 -5.19 0.73 17.21
N PRO A 79 -4.79 -0.25 18.05
CA PRO A 79 -4.18 -0.01 19.36
C PRO A 79 -2.89 0.83 19.29
N SER A 80 -2.47 1.40 20.43
CA SER A 80 -1.30 2.29 20.49
C SER A 80 -0.02 1.71 19.94
N LYS A 81 0.35 0.53 20.42
CA LYS A 81 1.59 -0.15 20.02
C LYS A 81 1.58 -0.43 18.52
N GLN A 82 0.46 -0.92 17.99
CA GLN A 82 0.25 -1.20 16.57
C GLN A 82 0.41 0.06 15.70
N THR A 83 -0.17 1.20 16.10
CA THR A 83 -0.02 2.45 15.34
C THR A 83 1.42 2.97 15.28
N TRP A 84 2.19 2.82 16.35
CA TRP A 84 3.60 3.22 16.37
C TRP A 84 4.48 2.29 15.52
N VAL A 85 4.21 0.98 15.55
CA VAL A 85 4.89 0.02 14.67
C VAL A 85 4.60 0.31 13.20
N LEU A 86 3.32 0.54 12.85
CA LEU A 86 2.92 0.92 11.49
C LEU A 86 3.64 2.20 11.03
N PHE A 87 3.64 3.23 11.88
CA PHE A 87 4.35 4.48 11.59
C PHE A 87 5.85 4.26 11.35
N GLY A 88 6.50 3.46 12.21
CA GLY A 88 7.92 3.13 12.07
C GLY A 88 8.24 2.44 10.75
N ILE A 89 7.46 1.41 10.38
CA ILE A 89 7.64 0.68 9.11
C ILE A 89 7.44 1.62 7.92
N LEU A 90 6.36 2.42 7.92
CA LEU A 90 6.06 3.34 6.82
C LEU A 90 7.13 4.42 6.65
N PHE A 91 7.67 4.94 7.76
CA PHE A 91 8.76 5.91 7.76
C PHE A 91 10.04 5.32 7.19
N VAL A 92 10.47 4.14 7.67
CA VAL A 92 11.67 3.46 7.19
C VAL A 92 11.56 3.14 5.70
N LEU A 93 10.46 2.55 5.26
CA LEU A 93 10.26 2.24 3.83
C LEU A 93 10.30 3.50 2.96
N ASN A 94 9.83 4.66 3.44
CA ASN A 94 9.76 5.87 2.62
C ASN A 94 11.12 6.57 2.58
N PHE A 95 11.81 6.55 3.71
CA PHE A 95 13.17 7.04 3.83
C PHE A 95 14.11 6.27 2.91
N VAL A 96 14.01 4.93 2.89
CA VAL A 96 14.81 4.08 1.99
C VAL A 96 14.51 4.40 0.53
N ASP A 97 13.24 4.49 0.13
CA ASP A 97 12.87 4.80 -1.27
C ASP A 97 13.39 6.19 -1.71
N THR A 98 13.18 7.20 -0.86
CA THR A 98 13.69 8.56 -1.09
C THR A 98 15.21 8.59 -1.20
N LEU A 99 15.91 7.85 -0.34
CA LEU A 99 17.37 7.74 -0.35
C LEU A 99 17.86 7.07 -1.64
N LEU A 100 17.22 5.99 -2.08
CA LEU A 100 17.56 5.31 -3.33
C LEU A 100 17.39 6.23 -4.54
N ILE A 101 16.28 6.97 -4.62
CA ILE A 101 16.04 7.96 -5.69
C ILE A 101 17.14 9.03 -5.69
N ILE A 102 17.46 9.61 -4.53
CA ILE A 102 18.43 10.71 -4.44
C ILE A 102 19.86 10.25 -4.78
N VAL A 103 20.26 9.06 -4.32
CA VAL A 103 21.63 8.54 -4.48
C VAL A 103 21.86 8.03 -5.90
N LEU A 104 20.90 7.30 -6.48
CA LEU A 104 21.06 6.64 -7.77
C LEU A 104 20.85 7.58 -8.97
N ASP A 105 20.06 8.65 -8.81
CA ASP A 105 19.84 9.67 -9.86
C ASP A 105 20.69 10.94 -9.67
N LEU A 106 21.75 10.89 -8.84
CA LEU A 106 22.54 12.07 -8.51
C LEU A 106 23.17 12.76 -9.74
N HIS A 107 23.52 11.98 -10.77
CA HIS A 107 24.15 12.44 -12.01
C HIS A 107 23.23 12.34 -13.23
N ASN A 108 21.96 11.96 -13.03
CA ASN A 108 21.03 11.76 -14.14
C ASN A 108 20.52 13.13 -14.63
N PRO A 109 20.67 13.48 -15.93
CA PRO A 109 20.18 14.76 -16.44
C PRO A 109 18.67 14.97 -16.26
N ALA A 110 17.86 13.90 -16.17
CA ALA A 110 16.43 14.02 -15.91
C ALA A 110 16.09 14.62 -14.52
N VAL A 111 17.00 14.44 -13.56
CA VAL A 111 16.82 14.79 -12.13
C VAL A 111 17.79 15.89 -11.68
N ALA A 112 18.99 15.96 -12.26
CA ALA A 112 20.05 16.90 -11.93
C ALA A 112 19.80 18.34 -12.43
N VAL A 113 18.76 18.55 -13.26
CA VAL A 113 18.32 19.90 -13.67
C VAL A 113 17.76 20.69 -12.49
N LEU A 114 17.26 20.02 -11.45
CA LEU A 114 16.74 20.67 -10.26
C LEU A 114 17.84 21.02 -9.23
N PRO A 115 17.74 22.17 -8.55
CA PRO A 115 18.50 22.46 -7.35
C PRO A 115 18.30 21.37 -6.29
N VAL A 116 19.34 21.13 -5.47
CA VAL A 116 19.37 20.03 -4.49
C VAL A 116 18.16 20.05 -3.52
N GLY A 117 17.72 21.22 -3.07
CA GLY A 117 16.55 21.34 -2.17
C GLY A 117 15.24 20.87 -2.82
N GLN A 118 14.96 21.34 -4.04
CA GLN A 118 13.76 20.95 -4.80
C GLN A 118 13.81 19.48 -5.22
N ARG A 119 15.00 18.98 -5.53
CA ARG A 119 15.23 17.57 -5.84
C ARG A 119 14.86 16.66 -4.68
N ILE A 120 15.20 17.03 -3.44
CA ILE A 120 14.83 16.25 -2.25
C ILE A 120 13.30 16.26 -2.08
N LEU A 121 12.65 17.41 -2.24
CA LEU A 121 11.19 17.52 -2.13
C LEU A 121 10.46 16.68 -3.20
N ALA A 122 10.92 16.75 -4.45
CA ALA A 122 10.39 15.94 -5.54
C ALA A 122 10.63 14.43 -5.31
N ALA A 123 11.79 14.04 -4.77
CA ALA A 123 12.07 12.65 -4.41
C ALA A 123 11.16 12.13 -3.28
N ILE A 124 10.93 12.95 -2.23
CA ILE A 124 9.98 12.62 -1.16
C ILE A 124 8.58 12.44 -1.73
N PHE A 125 8.17 13.35 -2.62
CA PHE A 125 6.87 13.25 -3.28
C PHE A 125 6.76 11.99 -4.14
N GLN A 126 7.80 11.67 -4.92
CA GLN A 126 7.83 10.46 -5.75
C GLN A 126 7.73 9.19 -4.90
N ALA A 127 8.46 9.14 -3.78
CA ALA A 127 8.42 8.03 -2.84
C ALA A 127 7.08 7.94 -2.07
N ALA A 128 6.39 9.07 -1.86
CA ALA A 128 5.03 9.08 -1.34
C ALA A 128 4.05 8.52 -2.38
N SER A 129 4.22 8.93 -3.64
CA SER A 129 3.33 8.57 -4.73
C SER A 129 3.44 7.12 -5.19
N SER A 130 4.58 6.46 -4.96
CA SER A 130 4.75 5.02 -5.18
C SER A 130 3.80 4.16 -4.32
N ARG A 131 3.19 4.75 -3.26
CA ARG A 131 2.21 4.09 -2.38
C ARG A 131 0.77 4.53 -2.65
N HIS A 132 0.20 4.07 -3.76
CA HIS A 132 -1.20 4.26 -4.16
C HIS A 132 -1.56 5.64 -4.73
N THR A 133 -0.74 6.68 -4.62
CA THR A 133 -1.12 7.98 -5.19
C THR A 133 -0.91 8.05 -6.69
N GLY A 134 0.08 7.35 -7.26
CA GLY A 134 0.19 7.17 -8.72
C GLY A 134 0.63 8.37 -9.54
N THR A 135 0.99 9.48 -8.89
CA THR A 135 1.43 10.68 -9.60
C THR A 135 2.94 10.72 -9.72
N ALA A 136 3.42 11.17 -10.86
CA ALA A 136 4.85 11.22 -11.16
C ALA A 136 5.35 12.68 -11.13
N THR A 137 6.52 12.88 -10.51
CA THR A 137 7.27 14.15 -10.56
C THR A 137 8.44 14.11 -11.53
N PHE A 138 8.90 12.90 -11.85
CA PHE A 138 9.93 12.65 -12.84
C PHE A 138 9.36 11.83 -13.98
N VAL A 139 10.04 11.86 -15.11
CA VAL A 139 9.78 10.92 -16.20
C VAL A 139 10.40 9.57 -15.80
N LEU A 140 9.55 8.60 -15.44
CA LEU A 140 10.02 7.32 -14.90
C LEU A 140 10.76 6.46 -15.93
N SER A 141 10.62 6.71 -17.24
CA SER A 141 11.43 6.03 -18.27
C SER A 141 12.90 6.46 -18.25
N ASP A 142 13.17 7.68 -17.78
CA ASP A 142 14.48 8.32 -17.90
C ASP A 142 15.29 8.26 -16.61
N VAL A 143 14.69 7.81 -15.50
CA VAL A 143 15.39 7.57 -14.23
C VAL A 143 16.25 6.31 -14.32
N ASN A 144 17.22 6.20 -13.39
CA ASN A 144 18.10 5.04 -13.33
C ASN A 144 17.30 3.72 -13.25
N PRO A 145 17.66 2.67 -14.02
CA PRO A 145 16.96 1.38 -13.97
C PRO A 145 16.85 0.78 -12.56
N ALA A 146 17.84 1.04 -11.69
CA ALA A 146 17.79 0.60 -10.30
C ALA A 146 16.67 1.31 -9.49
N VAL A 147 16.35 2.57 -9.84
CA VAL A 147 15.22 3.31 -9.26
C VAL A 147 13.88 2.81 -9.82
N GLN A 148 13.83 2.46 -11.11
CA GLN A 148 12.62 1.81 -11.66
C GLN A 148 12.32 0.49 -10.94
N LEU A 149 13.36 -0.32 -10.68
CA LEU A 149 13.23 -1.55 -9.92
C LEU A 149 12.85 -1.29 -8.45
N SER A 150 13.43 -0.28 -7.80
CA SER A 150 13.06 0.04 -6.41
C SER A 150 11.59 0.49 -6.32
N LEU A 151 11.14 1.33 -7.25
CA LEU A 151 9.74 1.74 -7.36
C LEU A 151 8.82 0.53 -7.57
N LEU A 152 9.19 -0.41 -8.45
CA LEU A 152 8.43 -1.64 -8.68
C LEU A 152 8.25 -2.46 -7.40
N VAL A 153 9.33 -2.68 -6.66
CA VAL A 153 9.30 -3.41 -5.39
C VAL A 153 8.47 -2.65 -4.34
N MET A 154 8.63 -1.33 -4.25
CA MET A 154 7.88 -0.50 -3.30
C MET A 154 6.39 -0.47 -3.60
N MET A 155 5.99 -0.38 -4.87
CA MET A 155 4.58 -0.48 -5.28
C MET A 155 3.97 -1.80 -4.81
N TYR A 156 4.68 -2.91 -4.99
CA TYR A 156 4.20 -4.22 -4.56
C TYR A 156 4.06 -4.33 -3.03
N ILE A 157 5.09 -3.89 -2.29
CA ILE A 157 5.17 -4.05 -0.83
C ILE A 157 4.28 -3.06 -0.07
N SER A 158 3.90 -1.94 -0.68
CA SER A 158 3.18 -0.81 -0.06
C SER A 158 1.92 -1.18 0.75
N VAL A 159 1.21 -2.25 0.38
CA VAL A 159 -0.02 -2.70 1.05
C VAL A 159 0.26 -3.52 2.32
N PHE A 160 1.42 -4.19 2.41
CA PHE A 160 1.68 -5.14 3.49
C PHE A 160 1.70 -4.51 4.89
N PRO A 161 2.33 -3.34 5.13
CA PRO A 161 2.32 -2.75 6.47
C PRO A 161 0.90 -2.56 7.03
N LEU A 162 -0.02 -2.07 6.20
CA LEU A 162 -1.42 -1.87 6.59
C LEU A 162 -2.12 -3.23 6.83
N ALA A 163 -1.96 -4.19 5.93
CA ALA A 163 -2.54 -5.52 6.07
C ALA A 163 -2.05 -6.27 7.31
N ILE A 164 -0.76 -6.14 7.64
CA ILE A 164 -0.14 -6.72 8.84
C ILE A 164 -0.76 -6.09 10.09
N SER A 165 -0.90 -4.76 10.15
CA SER A 165 -1.51 -4.09 11.30
C SER A 165 -2.95 -4.52 11.54
N ILE A 166 -3.74 -4.74 10.47
CA ILE A 166 -5.11 -5.27 10.58
C ILE A 166 -5.10 -6.66 11.24
N ARG A 167 -4.30 -7.58 10.71
CA ARG A 167 -4.26 -8.97 11.20
C ARG A 167 -3.70 -9.08 12.61
N ALA A 168 -2.60 -8.39 12.89
CA ALA A 168 -1.99 -8.39 14.22
C ALA A 168 -2.92 -7.73 15.27
N SER A 169 -3.81 -6.81 14.85
CA SER A 169 -4.82 -6.25 15.73
C SER A 169 -6.02 -7.17 15.98
N ASN A 170 -6.32 -8.14 15.09
CA ASN A 170 -7.36 -9.15 15.30
C ASN A 170 -6.99 -10.15 16.39
N THR A 171 -5.79 -10.73 16.33
CA THR A 171 -5.32 -11.72 17.31
C THR A 171 -5.25 -11.16 18.73
N TYR A 172 -5.05 -9.84 18.87
CA TYR A 172 -5.03 -9.18 20.17
C TYR A 172 -6.42 -9.14 20.85
N GLU A 173 -7.52 -9.07 20.09
CA GLU A 173 -8.87 -9.11 20.66
C GLU A 173 -9.33 -10.53 21.00
N GLU A 174 -8.97 -11.55 20.21
CA GLU A 174 -9.29 -12.97 20.49
C GLU A 174 -8.75 -13.41 21.86
N ARG A 175 -7.51 -13.04 22.19
CA ARG A 175 -6.89 -13.36 23.49
C ARG A 175 -7.52 -12.62 24.67
N SER A 176 -8.21 -11.51 24.43
CA SER A 176 -8.91 -10.73 25.47
C SER A 176 -10.36 -11.18 25.71
N LEU A 177 -10.91 -12.05 24.86
CA LEU A 177 -12.27 -12.60 24.98
C LEU A 177 -12.36 -13.85 25.87
N GLY A 178 -11.25 -14.33 26.43
CA GLY A 178 -11.25 -15.48 27.35
C GLY A 178 -11.60 -16.82 26.68
N ILE A 179 -11.62 -16.87 25.34
CA ILE A 179 -11.73 -18.10 24.56
C ILE A 179 -10.33 -18.70 24.52
N TYR A 180 -10.03 -19.56 25.49
CA TYR A 180 -8.86 -20.42 25.44
C TYR A 180 -9.22 -21.61 24.55
N GLU A 181 -8.56 -21.76 23.41
CA GLU A 181 -8.53 -23.06 22.74
C GLU A 181 -8.01 -24.09 23.76
N PRO A 182 -8.66 -25.26 23.92
CA PRO A 182 -8.17 -26.29 24.80
C PRO A 182 -6.75 -26.68 24.37
N PRO A 183 -5.82 -26.89 25.32
CA PRO A 183 -4.42 -27.07 24.99
C PRO A 183 -4.22 -28.43 24.33
N GLU A 184 -4.16 -28.46 22.99
CA GLU A 184 -3.54 -29.58 22.30
C GLU A 184 -2.02 -29.48 22.49
N ILE A 185 -1.54 -30.25 23.47
CA ILE A 185 -0.17 -30.75 23.64
C ILE A 185 0.90 -29.65 23.70
N GLU A 186 1.38 -29.43 24.93
CA GLU A 186 2.57 -28.67 25.28
C GLU A 186 3.76 -28.99 24.36
N VAL A 187 4.07 -28.05 23.46
CA VAL A 187 5.44 -27.82 23.02
C VAL A 187 5.85 -26.50 23.67
N ASP A 188 6.91 -26.58 24.47
CA ASP A 188 7.55 -25.51 25.22
C ASP A 188 7.91 -24.30 24.32
N GLU A 189 6.96 -23.39 24.09
CA GLU A 189 7.16 -22.15 23.35
C GLU A 189 7.33 -20.96 24.30
N SER A 190 8.53 -20.87 24.81
CA SER A 190 9.10 -19.65 25.37
C SER A 190 9.06 -18.49 24.35
N GLU A 191 8.29 -17.45 24.67
CA GLU A 191 8.43 -16.04 24.25
C GLU A 191 8.80 -15.67 22.78
N SER A 192 8.47 -16.47 21.75
CA SER A 192 8.90 -16.16 20.36
C SER A 192 7.89 -16.36 19.21
N THR A 193 6.62 -16.68 19.48
CA THR A 193 5.69 -17.21 18.46
C THR A 193 4.88 -16.19 17.66
N GLY A 194 4.75 -14.94 18.11
CA GLY A 194 4.02 -13.90 17.37
C GLY A 194 4.56 -13.58 15.95
N PRO A 195 5.87 -13.32 15.78
CA PRO A 195 6.42 -12.95 14.48
C PRO A 195 6.51 -14.13 13.51
N SER A 196 6.75 -15.36 13.98
CA SER A 196 6.96 -16.53 13.11
C SER A 196 5.67 -17.01 12.43
N TYR A 197 4.54 -16.95 13.13
CA TYR A 197 3.21 -17.24 12.55
C TYR A 197 2.83 -16.20 11.49
N LEU A 198 3.01 -14.91 11.81
CA LEU A 198 2.76 -13.81 10.87
C LEU A 198 3.67 -13.92 9.63
N LEU A 199 4.95 -14.27 9.81
CA LEU A 199 5.90 -14.44 8.71
C LEU A 199 5.51 -15.59 7.76
N LYS A 200 5.10 -16.74 8.31
CA LYS A 200 4.64 -17.90 7.50
C LYS A 200 3.39 -17.57 6.70
N HIS A 201 2.43 -16.85 7.31
CA HIS A 201 1.21 -16.44 6.62
C HIS A 201 1.49 -15.36 5.54
N MET A 202 2.45 -14.47 5.80
CA MET A 202 2.93 -13.49 4.81
C MET A 202 3.59 -14.17 3.61
N GLN A 203 4.42 -15.19 3.83
CA GLN A 203 5.09 -15.91 2.75
C GLN A 203 4.07 -16.56 1.80
N ASN A 204 3.02 -17.18 2.35
CA ASN A 204 1.96 -17.78 1.56
C ASN A 204 1.15 -16.74 0.76
N GLN A 205 0.89 -15.56 1.35
CA GLN A 205 0.18 -14.49 0.64
C GLN A 205 1.04 -13.83 -0.44
N LEU A 206 2.32 -13.59 -0.17
CA LEU A 206 3.28 -13.07 -1.15
C LEU A 206 3.36 -14.01 -2.37
N SER A 207 3.52 -15.32 -2.12
CA SER A 207 3.54 -16.33 -3.19
C SER A 207 2.24 -16.36 -3.99
N PHE A 208 1.08 -16.22 -3.34
CA PHE A 208 -0.21 -16.21 -4.03
C PHE A 208 -0.42 -14.93 -4.87
N ASP A 209 -0.01 -13.78 -4.36
CA ASP A 209 -0.09 -12.50 -5.08
C ASP A 209 0.85 -12.48 -6.31
N LEU A 210 2.06 -13.04 -6.19
CA LEU A 210 3.05 -13.13 -7.27
C LEU A 210 2.55 -13.96 -8.46
N TRP A 211 1.76 -15.01 -8.22
CA TRP A 211 1.19 -15.83 -9.27
C TRP A 211 0.32 -15.02 -10.24
N TYR A 212 -0.53 -14.12 -9.72
CA TYR A 212 -1.38 -13.28 -10.56
C TYR A 212 -0.60 -12.27 -11.38
N ILE A 213 0.44 -11.65 -10.78
CA ILE A 213 1.31 -10.72 -11.51
C ILE A 213 2.01 -11.46 -12.66
N PHE A 214 2.55 -12.65 -12.39
CA PHE A 214 3.17 -13.48 -13.42
C PHE A 214 2.19 -13.85 -14.54
N LEU A 215 0.97 -14.27 -14.19
CA LEU A 215 -0.09 -14.59 -15.16
C LEU A 215 -0.47 -13.36 -16.00
N GLY A 216 -0.62 -12.19 -15.38
CA GLY A 216 -0.92 -10.94 -16.07
C GLY A 216 0.17 -10.55 -17.07
N VAL A 217 1.43 -10.62 -16.65
CA VAL A 217 2.60 -10.36 -17.53
C VAL A 217 2.64 -11.38 -18.66
N PHE A 218 2.41 -12.66 -18.40
CA PHE A 218 2.40 -13.71 -19.41
C PHE A 218 1.32 -13.48 -20.46
N CYS A 219 0.07 -13.20 -20.03
CA CYS A 219 -1.04 -12.91 -20.94
C CYS A 219 -0.78 -11.68 -21.81
N ILE A 220 -0.24 -10.59 -21.24
CA ILE A 220 0.10 -9.38 -22.01
C ILE A 220 1.29 -9.63 -22.93
N SER A 221 2.26 -10.44 -22.50
CA SER A 221 3.41 -10.79 -23.34
C SER A 221 3.00 -11.60 -24.58
N ILE A 222 1.98 -12.47 -24.46
CA ILE A 222 1.39 -13.17 -25.62
C ILE A 222 0.69 -12.16 -26.54
N ALA A 223 -0.14 -11.29 -25.96
CA ALA A 223 -0.96 -10.36 -26.72
C ALA A 223 -0.17 -9.25 -27.44
N GLU A 224 0.96 -8.85 -26.87
CA GLU A 224 1.85 -7.81 -27.41
C GLU A 224 3.17 -8.40 -27.96
N SER A 225 3.21 -9.71 -28.21
CA SER A 225 4.44 -10.41 -28.64
C SER A 225 5.11 -9.77 -29.85
N ASP A 226 4.33 -9.37 -30.85
CA ASP A 226 4.83 -8.69 -32.06
C ASP A 226 5.59 -7.39 -31.73
N LYS A 227 5.12 -6.61 -30.74
CA LYS A 227 5.75 -5.35 -30.32
C LYS A 227 6.99 -5.57 -29.45
N ILE A 228 6.96 -6.61 -28.61
CA ILE A 228 8.09 -6.96 -27.74
C ILE A 228 9.27 -7.51 -28.55
N MET A 229 8.96 -8.24 -29.62
CA MET A 229 9.97 -8.82 -30.52
C MET A 229 10.51 -7.79 -31.53
N ASP A 230 9.86 -6.63 -31.66
CA ASP A 230 10.34 -5.54 -32.50
C ASP A 230 11.49 -4.78 -31.81
N GLY A 231 12.71 -4.99 -32.28
CA GLY A 231 13.90 -4.30 -31.77
C GLY A 231 13.93 -2.79 -32.08
N ALA A 232 12.99 -2.27 -32.89
CA ALA A 232 12.89 -0.85 -33.19
C ALA A 232 12.17 -0.04 -32.10
N ASP A 233 11.42 -0.70 -31.19
CA ASP A 233 10.65 -0.05 -30.13
C ASP A 233 11.14 -0.43 -28.73
N PRO A 234 12.20 0.21 -28.20
CA PRO A 234 12.77 -0.13 -26.91
C PRO A 234 11.84 0.20 -25.72
N ALA A 235 10.78 0.99 -25.94
CA ALA A 235 9.80 1.30 -24.90
C ALA A 235 8.91 0.09 -24.58
N PHE A 236 8.64 -0.77 -25.58
CA PHE A 236 7.94 -2.04 -25.43
C PHE A 236 8.92 -3.16 -25.09
N ASN A 237 9.25 -3.29 -23.81
CA ASN A 237 10.05 -4.39 -23.30
C ASN A 237 9.35 -5.10 -22.12
N LEU A 238 9.84 -6.29 -21.78
CA LEU A 238 9.25 -7.12 -20.73
C LEU A 238 9.25 -6.42 -19.36
N PHE A 239 10.27 -5.59 -19.08
CA PHE A 239 10.35 -4.85 -17.83
C PHE A 239 9.27 -3.76 -17.75
N SER A 240 9.03 -3.02 -18.84
CA SER A 240 7.95 -2.03 -18.92
C SER A 240 6.57 -2.66 -18.73
N ILE A 241 6.35 -3.87 -19.27
CA ILE A 241 5.13 -4.64 -19.07
C ILE A 241 5.01 -5.09 -17.62
N LEU A 242 6.07 -5.62 -17.02
CA LEU A 242 6.10 -6.00 -15.60
C LEU A 242 5.79 -4.81 -14.69
N PHE A 243 6.33 -3.63 -15.00
CA PHE A 243 6.08 -2.40 -14.28
C PHE A 243 4.60 -1.99 -14.35
N GLU A 244 4.01 -1.99 -15.56
CA GLU A 244 2.58 -1.70 -15.76
C GLU A 244 1.67 -2.69 -15.01
N VAL A 245 1.92 -3.99 -15.15
CA VAL A 245 1.11 -5.03 -14.49
C VAL A 245 1.22 -4.92 -12.97
N THR A 246 2.41 -4.68 -12.45
CA THR A 246 2.62 -4.51 -11.00
C THR A 246 1.93 -3.24 -10.49
N SER A 247 2.01 -2.13 -11.24
CA SER A 247 1.32 -0.89 -10.91
C SER A 247 -0.20 -1.04 -10.93
N ALA A 248 -0.74 -1.75 -11.93
CA ALA A 248 -2.16 -2.07 -12.05
C ALA A 248 -2.63 -2.97 -10.89
N TYR A 249 -1.88 -4.02 -10.59
CA TYR A 249 -2.17 -4.96 -9.49
C TYR A 249 -2.05 -4.33 -8.09
N ALA A 250 -1.08 -3.44 -7.89
CA ALA A 250 -0.93 -2.72 -6.63
C ALA A 250 -1.87 -1.50 -6.54
N ASN A 251 -2.64 -1.21 -7.59
CA ASN A 251 -3.49 -0.03 -7.73
C ASN A 251 -2.73 1.27 -7.42
N VAL A 252 -1.50 1.38 -7.93
CA VAL A 252 -0.66 2.56 -7.73
C VAL A 252 -0.94 3.59 -8.81
N GLY A 253 -0.87 3.21 -10.08
CA GLY A 253 -1.14 4.11 -11.21
C GLY A 253 0.10 4.80 -11.80
N LEU A 254 1.31 4.43 -11.36
CA LEU A 254 2.56 4.83 -12.03
C LEU A 254 2.73 4.07 -13.35
N SER A 255 3.35 4.72 -14.33
CA SER A 255 3.64 4.15 -15.64
C SER A 255 5.00 4.65 -16.12
N LEU A 256 5.72 3.83 -16.89
CA LEU A 256 6.90 4.29 -17.63
C LEU A 256 6.51 5.13 -18.88
N GLY A 257 5.22 5.12 -19.25
CA GLY A 257 4.70 5.85 -20.40
C GLY A 257 5.16 5.28 -21.73
N TYR A 258 4.86 6.02 -22.80
CA TYR A 258 5.35 5.72 -24.15
C TYR A 258 5.80 7.03 -24.84
N PRO A 259 6.91 7.04 -25.59
CA PRO A 259 7.40 8.24 -26.25
C PRO A 259 6.34 8.89 -27.17
N ASN A 260 6.27 10.22 -27.17
CA ASN A 260 5.40 11.02 -28.05
C ASN A 260 3.88 10.93 -27.82
N VAL A 261 3.42 10.31 -26.74
CA VAL A 261 2.00 10.31 -26.36
C VAL A 261 1.80 10.47 -24.86
N ASN A 262 0.79 11.26 -24.49
CA ASN A 262 0.42 11.50 -23.09
C ASN A 262 -0.54 10.43 -22.58
N VAL A 263 -0.18 9.16 -22.77
CA VAL A 263 -0.93 8.01 -22.25
C VAL A 263 0.04 7.07 -21.54
N SER A 264 -0.45 6.36 -20.53
CA SER A 264 0.26 5.22 -19.94
C SER A 264 0.60 4.19 -21.02
N LEU A 265 1.62 3.37 -20.78
CA LEU A 265 2.03 2.32 -21.73
C LEU A 265 0.86 1.40 -22.12
N CYS A 266 -0.03 1.08 -21.17
CA CYS A 266 -1.23 0.29 -21.43
C CYS A 266 -2.23 0.93 -22.42
N GLY A 267 -2.13 2.24 -22.69
CA GLY A 267 -2.88 2.92 -23.75
C GLY A 267 -2.55 2.39 -25.15
N LYS A 268 -1.32 1.92 -25.35
CA LYS A 268 -0.82 1.32 -26.60
C LYS A 268 -1.04 -0.19 -26.70
N PHE A 269 -1.59 -0.83 -25.67
CA PHE A 269 -1.92 -2.25 -25.72
C PHE A 269 -3.12 -2.52 -26.64
N THR A 270 -3.16 -3.75 -27.15
CA THR A 270 -4.33 -4.35 -27.82
C THR A 270 -5.55 -4.34 -26.88
N PRO A 271 -6.77 -4.44 -27.43
CA PRO A 271 -7.99 -4.54 -26.61
C PRO A 271 -7.93 -5.67 -25.57
N PHE A 272 -7.32 -6.81 -25.93
CA PHE A 272 -7.12 -7.90 -25.00
C PHE A 272 -6.17 -7.53 -23.84
N GLY A 273 -5.00 -6.94 -24.14
CA GLY A 273 -4.07 -6.49 -23.09
C GLY A 273 -4.70 -5.47 -22.13
N LYS A 274 -5.56 -4.58 -22.64
CA LYS A 274 -6.33 -3.64 -21.81
C LYS A 274 -7.31 -4.34 -20.87
N VAL A 275 -8.01 -5.37 -21.35
CA VAL A 275 -8.90 -6.18 -20.50
C VAL A 275 -8.12 -6.88 -19.39
N VAL A 276 -6.94 -7.43 -19.71
CA VAL A 276 -6.06 -8.04 -18.69
C VAL A 276 -5.67 -7.01 -17.63
N ILE A 277 -5.26 -5.80 -18.00
CA ILE A 277 -4.96 -4.72 -17.04
C ILE A 277 -6.16 -4.40 -16.15
N CYS A 278 -7.37 -4.29 -16.71
CA CYS A 278 -8.58 -4.06 -15.91
C CYS A 278 -8.83 -5.18 -14.89
N ILE A 279 -8.65 -6.44 -15.28
CA ILE A 279 -8.78 -7.60 -14.37
C ILE A 279 -7.72 -7.52 -13.26
N MET A 280 -6.49 -7.15 -13.59
CA MET A 280 -5.41 -6.98 -12.60
C MET A 280 -5.74 -5.88 -11.59
N MET A 281 -6.31 -4.75 -12.01
CA MET A 281 -6.75 -3.67 -11.12
C MET A 281 -7.86 -4.10 -10.16
N ILE A 282 -8.85 -4.87 -10.65
CA ILE A 282 -9.94 -5.39 -9.82
C ILE A 282 -9.40 -6.40 -8.80
N ARG A 283 -8.59 -7.35 -9.27
CA ARG A 283 -8.02 -8.40 -8.43
C ARG A 283 -7.10 -7.82 -7.35
N GLY A 284 -6.29 -6.82 -7.73
CA GLY A 284 -5.43 -6.05 -6.86
C GLY A 284 -6.18 -5.37 -5.73
N ARG A 285 -7.30 -4.70 -6.06
CA ARG A 285 -8.16 -4.04 -5.08
C ARG A 285 -8.78 -5.02 -4.07
N HIS A 286 -9.02 -6.26 -4.48
CA HIS A 286 -9.61 -7.29 -3.62
C HIS A 286 -8.58 -8.06 -2.76
N ARG A 287 -7.26 -7.87 -2.96
CA ARG A 287 -6.23 -8.63 -2.21
C ARG A 287 -6.12 -8.28 -0.73
N GLY A 288 -6.63 -7.11 -0.34
CA GLY A 288 -6.67 -6.64 1.04
C GLY A 288 -7.90 -7.10 1.83
N LEU A 289 -8.86 -7.75 1.16
CA LEU A 289 -10.03 -8.30 1.84
C LEU A 289 -9.61 -9.52 2.66
N PRO A 290 -10.00 -9.60 3.94
CA PRO A 290 -9.78 -10.81 4.72
C PRO A 290 -10.55 -11.97 4.05
N TYR A 291 -9.92 -13.15 4.00
CA TYR A 291 -10.53 -14.36 3.44
C TYR A 291 -11.71 -14.86 4.29
N GLU A 292 -11.78 -14.39 5.53
CA GLU A 292 -12.87 -14.64 6.48
C GLU A 292 -13.53 -13.29 6.82
N LEU A 293 -14.84 -13.30 7.10
CA LEU A 293 -15.53 -12.10 7.58
C LEU A 293 -14.78 -11.54 8.80
N ASP A 294 -14.50 -10.23 8.82
CA ASP A 294 -13.95 -9.58 10.02
C ASP A 294 -14.89 -9.88 11.19
N ARG A 295 -14.43 -10.68 12.16
CA ARG A 295 -15.25 -11.19 13.27
C ARG A 295 -15.76 -10.08 14.20
N ALA A 296 -15.26 -8.85 14.04
CA ALA A 296 -15.87 -7.64 14.59
C ALA A 296 -17.32 -7.40 14.11
N ILE A 297 -17.75 -8.06 13.02
CA ILE A 297 -19.07 -7.97 12.39
C ILE A 297 -19.82 -9.33 12.44
N MET A 298 -19.37 -10.32 13.23
CA MET A 298 -20.16 -11.55 13.39
C MET A 298 -21.48 -11.26 14.09
N LEU A 299 -22.58 -11.72 13.47
CA LEU A 299 -23.93 -11.55 13.98
C LEU A 299 -24.13 -12.42 15.23
N PRO A 300 -24.91 -11.95 16.24
CA PRO A 300 -25.09 -12.67 17.51
C PRO A 300 -25.53 -14.13 17.39
N ASP A 301 -26.28 -14.49 16.33
CA ASP A 301 -26.78 -15.86 16.13
C ASP A 301 -25.67 -16.86 15.79
N GLU A 302 -24.56 -16.45 15.16
CA GLU A 302 -23.45 -17.36 14.83
C GLU A 302 -22.62 -17.74 16.06
N ARG A 303 -22.65 -16.92 17.12
CA ARG A 303 -22.00 -17.24 18.41
C ARG A 303 -22.68 -18.38 19.16
N LEU A 304 -23.97 -18.61 18.91
CA LEU A 304 -24.75 -19.63 19.59
C LEU A 304 -24.59 -21.02 18.93
N VAL A 305 -24.27 -21.05 17.63
CA VAL A 305 -24.13 -22.30 16.87
C VAL A 305 -22.78 -22.96 17.13
N GLU A 306 -21.67 -22.21 17.18
CA GLU A 306 -20.36 -22.78 17.54
C GLU A 306 -20.30 -23.26 19.01
N GLY A 307 -20.97 -22.57 19.93
CA GLY A 307 -21.02 -22.97 21.35
C GLY A 307 -21.90 -24.18 21.65
N THR A 308 -22.78 -24.58 20.71
CA THR A 308 -23.66 -25.75 20.88
C THR A 308 -23.12 -27.00 20.18
N SER A 309 -22.39 -26.86 19.06
CA SER A 309 -21.76 -27.99 18.37
C SER A 309 -20.66 -28.68 19.19
N ASP A 310 -19.97 -27.94 20.06
CA ASP A 310 -18.90 -28.49 20.92
C ASP A 310 -19.42 -29.08 22.23
N SER A 311 -20.74 -29.05 22.46
CA SER A 311 -21.39 -29.61 23.66
C SER A 311 -22.03 -30.99 23.43
N GLU A 312 -22.01 -31.51 22.20
CA GLU A 312 -22.62 -32.80 21.81
C GLU A 312 -21.63 -33.85 21.26
N ALA A 313 -20.32 -33.74 21.55
CA ALA A 313 -19.32 -34.78 21.26
C ALA A 313 -18.62 -35.29 22.53
#